data_AF-A0AA37H018-F1
#
_entry.id   AF-A0AA37H018-F1
#
_cell.length_a   1.000
_cell.length_b   1.000
_cell.length_c   1.000
_cell.angle_alpha   90.00
_cell.angle_beta   90.00
_cell.angle_gamma   90.00
#
_symmetry.space_group_name_H-M   'P 1'
#
loop_
_entity.id
_entity.type
_entity.pdbx_description
1 polymer ?
#
loop_
_entity_poly.entity_id
_entity_poly.type
_entity_poly.pdbx_seq_one_letter_code
_entity_poly.pdbx_strand_id
1 'polypeptide(L)'
;MDVKLADSKSKRSEGQVAKMEGPARGNGPNPDKASVLRSKKIALRGHICAGTVRSASEGARWEFVIGGPGHRQVVFAAHPDVAPSEVETPCDFLLLAASRHFIDCWGRELRNRDYLEDDDIIDEQHLGFGILVKWDGDDLRRFGAVSFRDVCKEDWNHFRRACGQNEEALRDDLDAGTEEEVWLI
;
A
#
# COMPACT_ATOMS: atom_id res chain seq x y z
N MET A 1 -13.27 -48.69 78.90
CA MET A 1 -12.92 -50.11 78.85
C MET A 1 -13.14 -50.59 77.43
N ASP A 2 -12.17 -51.37 76.95
CA ASP A 2 -11.95 -51.99 75.64
C ASP A 2 -13.25 -52.37 74.87
N VAL A 3 -13.24 -52.42 73.54
CA VAL A 3 -12.76 -53.59 72.79
C VAL A 3 -12.38 -53.22 71.34
N LYS A 4 -11.18 -53.70 70.95
CA LYS A 4 -10.68 -53.84 69.58
C LYS A 4 -11.63 -54.63 68.68
N LEU A 5 -11.70 -54.30 67.39
CA LEU A 5 -11.70 -55.35 66.38
C LEU A 5 -11.06 -54.86 65.09
N ALA A 6 -10.00 -55.58 64.72
CA ALA A 6 -9.32 -55.46 63.45
C ALA A 6 -10.08 -56.21 62.37
N ASP A 7 -9.80 -55.75 61.15
CA ASP A 7 -9.45 -56.54 59.98
C ASP A 7 -10.49 -56.80 58.87
N SER A 8 -10.03 -56.40 57.68
CA SER A 8 -10.00 -57.18 56.46
C SER A 8 -11.06 -57.00 55.36
N LYS A 9 -10.50 -56.52 54.23
CA LYS A 9 -10.77 -56.79 52.81
C LYS A 9 -11.84 -55.93 52.12
N SER A 10 -11.39 -55.11 51.17
CA SER A 10 -11.44 -55.53 49.76
C SER A 10 -10.58 -54.64 48.86
N LYS A 11 -9.96 -55.29 47.88
CA LYS A 11 -9.09 -54.74 46.84
C LYS A 11 -9.80 -53.66 46.01
N ARG A 12 -9.09 -52.59 45.65
CA ARG A 12 -9.19 -52.04 44.30
C ARG A 12 -7.84 -51.53 43.83
N SER A 13 -7.40 -52.19 42.77
CA SER A 13 -6.20 -51.99 41.99
C SER A 13 -6.13 -50.60 41.38
N GLU A 14 -4.89 -50.14 41.27
CA GLU A 14 -4.40 -48.96 40.56
C GLU A 14 -5.09 -48.76 39.21
N GLY A 15 -5.71 -47.60 39.05
CA GLY A 15 -5.94 -46.99 37.75
C GLY A 15 -4.98 -45.82 37.62
N GLN A 16 -3.81 -46.05 37.02
CA GLN A 16 -2.96 -44.99 36.50
C GLN A 16 -3.77 -44.20 35.47
N VAL A 17 -4.13 -42.95 35.79
CA VAL A 17 -4.46 -41.97 34.75
C VAL A 17 -3.17 -41.22 34.47
N ALA A 18 -2.52 -41.63 33.38
CA ALA A 18 -1.43 -40.89 32.80
C ALA A 18 -1.88 -39.45 32.55
N LYS A 19 -1.27 -38.51 33.25
CA LYS A 19 -1.43 -37.08 33.00
C LYS A 19 -0.77 -36.82 31.65
N MET A 20 -1.57 -36.88 30.59
CA MET A 20 -1.13 -36.58 29.24
C MET A 20 -0.81 -35.08 29.20
N GLU A 21 0.48 -34.76 29.37
CA GLU A 21 1.00 -33.43 29.08
C GLU A 21 0.76 -33.16 27.60
N GLY A 22 -0.25 -32.34 27.31
CA GLY A 22 -0.43 -31.78 25.99
C GLY A 22 0.84 -31.04 25.58
N PRO A 23 1.19 -31.02 24.28
CA PRO A 23 2.43 -30.41 23.82
C PRO A 23 2.48 -28.96 24.31
N ALA A 24 3.61 -28.60 24.93
CA ALA A 24 3.89 -27.23 25.35
C ALA A 24 3.50 -26.29 24.20
N ARG A 25 2.51 -25.42 24.46
CA ARG A 25 2.16 -24.35 23.53
C ARG A 25 3.44 -23.59 23.25
N GLY A 26 3.98 -23.77 22.04
CA GLY A 26 5.16 -23.05 21.61
C GLY A 26 4.95 -21.55 21.85
N ASN A 27 6.04 -20.84 22.16
CA ASN A 27 6.08 -19.38 22.23
C ASN A 27 5.76 -18.80 20.85
N GLY A 28 4.50 -18.89 20.43
CA GLY A 28 3.98 -18.18 19.30
C GLY A 28 4.07 -16.67 19.58
N PRO A 29 4.37 -15.85 18.57
CA PRO A 29 4.39 -14.41 18.75
C PRO A 29 3.02 -13.97 19.30
N ASN A 30 3.03 -13.27 20.43
CA ASN A 30 1.81 -12.68 20.98
C ASN A 30 1.31 -11.62 19.99
N PRO A 31 0.14 -11.80 19.36
CA PRO A 31 -0.39 -10.85 18.38
C PRO A 31 -0.62 -9.45 18.98
N ASP A 32 -0.79 -9.35 20.30
CA ASP A 32 -0.99 -8.09 21.00
C ASP A 32 0.33 -7.34 21.29
N LYS A 33 1.48 -7.95 21.02
CA LYS A 33 2.79 -7.32 21.20
C LYS A 33 3.28 -6.80 19.85
N ALA A 34 3.45 -5.48 19.75
CA ALA A 34 4.01 -4.85 18.56
C ALA A 34 5.34 -5.52 18.16
N SER A 35 5.40 -5.98 16.91
CA SER A 35 6.60 -6.56 16.34
C SER A 35 7.71 -5.51 16.31
N VAL A 36 8.86 -5.82 16.90
CA VAL A 36 10.05 -4.98 16.80
C VAL A 36 10.62 -5.16 15.39
N LEU A 37 10.58 -4.09 14.59
CA LEU A 37 11.18 -4.10 13.27
C LEU A 37 12.70 -4.30 13.40
N ARG A 38 13.25 -5.19 12.58
CA ARG A 38 14.70 -5.47 12.55
C ARG A 38 15.51 -4.32 11.94
N SER A 39 14.84 -3.44 11.20
CA SER A 39 15.39 -2.26 10.56
C SER A 39 14.33 -1.17 10.55
N LYS A 40 14.78 0.10 10.62
CA LYS A 40 13.91 1.24 10.33
C LYS A 40 13.76 1.50 8.84
N LYS A 41 14.57 0.84 8.01
CA LYS A 41 14.52 0.94 6.55
C LYS A 41 13.71 -0.20 5.95
N ILE A 42 12.91 0.11 4.94
CA ILE A 42 12.16 -0.84 4.11
C ILE A 42 12.64 -0.70 2.67
N ALA A 43 13.10 -1.80 2.06
CA ALA A 43 13.37 -1.82 0.63
C ALA A 43 12.04 -1.82 -0.12
N LEU A 44 11.88 -0.88 -1.05
CA LEU A 44 10.74 -0.79 -1.94
C LEU A 44 11.24 -0.82 -3.38
N ARG A 45 10.45 -1.41 -4.26
CA ARG A 45 10.57 -1.21 -5.71
C ARG A 45 9.33 -0.48 -6.19
N GLY A 46 9.53 0.54 -7.01
CA GLY A 46 8.41 1.30 -7.56
C GLY A 46 8.85 2.39 -8.51
N HIS A 47 7.87 3.07 -9.10
CA HIS A 47 8.10 4.21 -9.97
C HIS A 47 8.11 5.50 -9.16
N ILE A 48 9.14 6.30 -9.37
CA ILE A 48 9.32 7.59 -8.70
C ILE A 48 9.12 8.69 -9.72
N CYS A 49 8.29 9.67 -9.37
CA CYS A 49 8.03 10.83 -10.19
C CYS A 49 8.30 12.11 -9.41
N ALA A 50 9.10 13.01 -9.99
CA ALA A 50 9.27 14.35 -9.45
C ALA A 50 8.00 15.18 -9.63
N GLY A 51 7.69 16.00 -8.64
CA GLY A 51 6.56 16.93 -8.70
C GLY A 51 6.56 17.92 -7.54
N THR A 52 5.38 18.49 -7.31
CA THR A 52 5.19 19.53 -6.30
C THR A 52 3.88 19.30 -5.57
N VAL A 53 3.92 19.28 -4.24
CA VAL A 53 2.70 19.42 -3.43
C VAL A 53 2.35 20.89 -3.31
N ARG A 54 1.12 21.27 -3.63
CA ARG A 54 0.61 22.63 -3.45
C ARG A 54 -0.74 22.67 -2.75
N SER A 55 -1.03 23.80 -2.11
CA SER A 55 -2.34 24.05 -1.52
C SER A 55 -3.33 24.50 -2.60
N ALA A 56 -4.41 23.74 -2.79
CA ALA A 56 -5.49 24.08 -3.74
C ALA A 56 -6.44 25.17 -3.19
N SER A 57 -6.56 25.27 -1.87
CA SER A 57 -7.46 26.21 -1.19
C SER A 57 -6.99 26.44 0.24
N GLU A 58 -6.27 27.55 0.50
CA GLU A 58 -5.83 28.03 1.83
C GLU A 58 -5.55 26.94 2.89
N GLY A 59 -4.81 25.88 2.52
CA GLY A 59 -4.40 24.80 3.43
C GLY A 59 -5.43 23.70 3.71
N ALA A 60 -6.65 23.77 3.17
CA ALA A 60 -7.72 22.78 3.39
C ALA A 60 -7.59 21.54 2.48
N ARG A 61 -7.04 21.71 1.28
CA ARG A 61 -6.86 20.64 0.29
C ARG A 61 -5.49 20.76 -0.34
N TRP A 62 -4.79 19.63 -0.41
CA TRP A 62 -3.48 19.53 -1.03
C TRP A 62 -3.57 18.77 -2.34
N GLU A 63 -2.77 19.19 -3.30
CA GLU A 63 -2.66 18.60 -4.62
C GLU A 63 -1.21 18.24 -4.89
N PHE A 64 -0.96 17.08 -5.47
CA PHE A 64 0.32 16.75 -6.07
C PHE A 64 0.26 17.04 -7.56
N VAL A 65 1.19 17.85 -8.04
CA VAL A 65 1.24 18.34 -9.41
C VAL A 65 2.49 17.81 -10.09
N ILE A 66 2.30 17.28 -11.28
CA ILE A 66 3.36 16.77 -12.14
C ILE A 66 3.37 17.59 -13.42
N GLY A 67 4.57 18.00 -13.84
CA GLY A 67 4.79 18.85 -15.00
C GLY A 67 5.03 20.32 -14.62
N GLY A 68 5.80 21.00 -15.46
CA GLY A 68 6.20 22.39 -15.25
C GLY A 68 5.11 23.41 -15.64
N PRO A 69 5.26 24.68 -15.22
CA PRO A 69 4.38 25.77 -15.65
C PRO A 69 4.36 25.90 -17.19
N GLY A 70 3.17 26.08 -17.78
CA GLY A 70 3.01 26.25 -19.23
C GLY A 70 2.88 24.95 -20.04
N HIS A 71 2.96 23.79 -19.40
CA HIS A 71 2.67 22.48 -19.99
C HIS A 71 1.39 21.87 -19.40
N ARG A 72 0.86 20.79 -20.00
CA ARG A 72 -0.25 20.01 -19.41
C ARG A 72 0.23 19.47 -18.07
N GLN A 73 -0.45 19.88 -16.99
CA GLN A 73 -0.18 19.43 -15.63
C GLN A 73 -1.12 18.27 -15.28
N VAL A 74 -0.57 17.24 -14.64
CA VAL A 74 -1.37 16.18 -14.01
C VAL A 74 -1.49 16.50 -12.53
N VAL A 75 -2.71 16.44 -12.00
CA VAL A 75 -3.02 16.84 -10.63
C VAL A 75 -3.71 15.71 -9.89
N PHE A 76 -3.15 15.30 -8.75
CA PHE A 76 -3.72 14.28 -7.87
C PHE A 76 -4.06 14.86 -6.50
N ALA A 77 -5.01 14.26 -5.78
CA ALA A 77 -5.27 14.62 -4.40
C ALA A 77 -4.12 14.14 -3.50
N ALA A 78 -3.56 15.06 -2.72
CA ALA A 78 -2.47 14.79 -1.80
C ALA A 78 -2.94 14.89 -0.33
N HIS A 79 -2.30 14.09 0.51
CA HIS A 79 -2.52 14.03 1.94
C HIS A 79 -1.15 14.04 2.66
N PRO A 80 -0.51 15.21 2.79
CA PRO A 80 0.74 15.34 3.54
C PRO A 80 0.57 14.88 4.98
N ASP A 81 1.55 14.16 5.54
CA ASP A 81 1.52 13.74 6.95
C ASP A 81 1.66 14.98 7.87
N VAL A 82 2.39 15.98 7.41
CA VAL A 82 2.52 17.31 8.02
C VAL A 82 2.24 18.35 6.94
N ALA A 83 1.39 19.33 7.26
CA ALA A 83 1.09 20.42 6.33
C ALA A 83 2.39 21.14 5.90
N PRO A 84 2.67 21.25 4.59
CA PRO A 84 3.78 22.04 4.09
C PRO A 84 3.75 23.47 4.62
N SER A 85 4.92 24.01 4.97
CA SER A 85 5.07 25.40 5.42
C SER A 85 4.96 26.41 4.27
N GLU A 86 5.17 25.95 3.04
CA GLU A 86 5.11 26.75 1.82
C GLU A 86 3.85 26.42 1.03
N VAL A 87 3.40 27.37 0.20
CA VAL A 87 2.23 27.17 -0.68
C VAL A 87 2.49 26.08 -1.71
N GLU A 88 3.74 25.95 -2.14
CA GLU A 88 4.22 24.92 -3.05
C GLU A 88 5.50 24.33 -2.46
N THR A 89 5.64 23.00 -2.49
CA THR A 89 6.81 22.30 -1.95
C THR A 89 7.20 21.18 -2.90
N PRO A 90 8.42 21.23 -3.48
CA PRO A 90 8.95 20.14 -4.29
C PRO A 90 9.05 18.84 -3.48
N CYS A 91 8.62 17.74 -4.08
CA CYS A 91 8.76 16.40 -3.54
C CYS A 91 8.58 15.36 -4.64
N ASP A 92 8.91 14.11 -4.32
CA ASP A 92 8.69 13.00 -5.24
C ASP A 92 7.49 12.16 -4.81
N PHE A 93 6.90 11.48 -5.77
CA PHE A 93 5.82 10.53 -5.57
C PHE A 93 6.30 9.14 -5.94
N LEU A 94 6.24 8.22 -4.97
CA LEU A 94 6.46 6.81 -5.20
C LEU A 94 5.11 6.11 -5.36
N LEU A 95 4.84 5.59 -6.56
CA LEU A 95 3.64 4.81 -6.83
C LEU A 95 3.75 3.43 -6.18
N LEU A 96 2.75 3.06 -5.38
CA LEU A 96 2.70 1.75 -4.72
C LEU A 96 1.74 0.78 -5.41
N ALA A 97 0.59 1.27 -5.85
CA ALA A 97 -0.40 0.47 -6.54
C ALA A 97 -1.29 1.34 -7.41
N ALA A 98 -1.63 0.83 -8.58
CA ALA A 98 -2.64 1.39 -9.46
C ALA A 98 -3.54 0.27 -10.01
N SER A 99 -4.79 0.61 -10.26
CA SER A 99 -5.74 -0.26 -10.96
C SER A 99 -6.46 0.55 -12.03
N ARG A 100 -6.80 -0.12 -13.11
CA ARG A 100 -7.57 0.43 -14.23
C ARG A 100 -8.99 -0.11 -14.21
N HIS A 101 -9.95 0.72 -14.60
CA HIS A 101 -11.36 0.37 -14.77
C HIS A 101 -11.85 1.00 -16.06
N PHE A 102 -12.79 0.34 -16.72
CA PHE A 102 -13.38 0.75 -17.99
C PHE A 102 -14.82 1.19 -17.76
N ILE A 103 -15.26 2.20 -18.48
CA ILE A 103 -16.66 2.63 -18.50
C ILE A 103 -17.24 2.25 -19.86
N ASP A 104 -18.31 1.45 -19.85
CA ASP A 104 -18.99 1.07 -21.09
C ASP A 104 -19.95 2.17 -21.60
N CYS A 105 -20.47 2.01 -22.82
CA CYS A 105 -21.41 2.94 -23.44
C CYS A 105 -22.73 3.17 -22.67
N TRP A 106 -23.01 2.35 -21.65
CA TRP A 106 -24.14 2.51 -20.74
C TRP A 106 -23.73 3.11 -19.38
N GLY A 107 -22.48 3.51 -19.22
CA GLY A 107 -21.93 4.11 -18.00
C GLY A 107 -21.60 3.10 -16.90
N ARG A 108 -21.47 1.81 -17.21
CA ARG A 108 -21.16 0.77 -16.21
C ARG A 108 -19.65 0.61 -16.05
N GLU A 109 -19.21 0.57 -14.81
CA GLU A 109 -17.81 0.31 -14.44
C GLU A 109 -17.48 -1.18 -14.56
N LEU A 110 -16.41 -1.48 -15.29
CA LEU A 110 -15.92 -2.82 -15.57
C LEU A 110 -14.44 -2.92 -15.20
N ARG A 111 -14.06 -3.99 -14.52
CA ARG A 111 -12.67 -4.22 -14.08
C ARG A 111 -11.79 -4.84 -15.16
N ASN A 112 -12.40 -5.39 -16.21
CA ASN A 112 -11.68 -6.11 -17.26
C ASN A 112 -12.25 -5.77 -18.64
N ARG A 113 -11.35 -5.57 -19.60
CA ARG A 113 -11.62 -5.31 -21.02
C ARG A 113 -11.83 -6.59 -21.83
N ASP A 114 -11.46 -7.77 -21.33
CA ASP A 114 -11.49 -9.03 -22.09
C ASP A 114 -12.86 -9.41 -22.70
N TYR A 115 -13.94 -8.77 -22.26
CA TYR A 115 -15.31 -9.02 -22.73
C TYR A 115 -15.89 -7.88 -23.57
N LEU A 116 -15.11 -6.84 -23.87
CA LEU A 116 -15.55 -5.63 -24.56
C LEU A 116 -14.76 -5.43 -25.85
N GLU A 117 -15.47 -5.06 -26.91
CA GLU A 117 -14.82 -4.46 -28.08
C GLU A 117 -14.45 -3.00 -27.76
N ASP A 118 -13.47 -2.44 -28.46
CA ASP A 118 -13.00 -1.08 -28.18
C ASP A 118 -14.09 -0.03 -28.36
N ASP A 119 -15.03 -0.31 -29.27
CA ASP A 119 -16.19 0.54 -29.55
C ASP A 119 -17.22 0.55 -28.40
N ASP A 120 -17.17 -0.43 -27.49
CA ASP A 120 -18.04 -0.50 -26.30
C ASP A 120 -17.50 0.31 -25.12
N ILE A 121 -16.23 0.72 -25.17
CA ILE A 121 -15.54 1.45 -24.10
C ILE A 121 -15.57 2.94 -24.41
N ILE A 122 -16.23 3.72 -23.56
CA ILE A 122 -16.28 5.18 -23.70
C ILE A 122 -15.21 5.89 -22.87
N ASP A 123 -14.70 5.24 -21.82
CA ASP A 123 -13.65 5.81 -20.98
C ASP A 123 -12.81 4.72 -20.27
N GLU A 124 -11.57 5.08 -19.94
CA GLU A 124 -10.61 4.27 -19.20
C GLU A 124 -10.03 5.11 -18.06
N GLN A 125 -10.30 4.69 -16.84
CA GLN A 125 -9.98 5.42 -15.62
C GLN A 125 -9.03 4.64 -14.72
N HIS A 126 -8.12 5.37 -14.09
CA HIS A 126 -7.12 4.84 -13.19
C HIS A 126 -7.34 5.36 -11.78
N LEU A 127 -7.18 4.46 -10.82
CA LEU A 127 -7.19 4.77 -9.40
C LEU A 127 -6.04 4.08 -8.71
N GLY A 128 -5.50 4.70 -7.68
CA GLY A 128 -4.33 4.17 -7.02
C GLY A 128 -3.87 5.00 -5.84
N PHE A 129 -2.78 4.52 -5.26
CA PHE A 129 -2.19 5.07 -4.05
C PHE A 129 -0.68 5.07 -4.18
N GLY A 130 -0.07 6.06 -3.57
CA GLY A 130 1.36 6.08 -3.37
C GLY A 130 1.73 6.97 -2.20
N ILE A 131 3.03 7.19 -2.03
CA ILE A 131 3.57 7.99 -0.94
C ILE A 131 4.32 9.20 -1.47
N LEU A 132 4.17 10.30 -0.77
CA LEU A 132 5.01 11.48 -0.96
C LEU A 132 6.31 11.24 -0.22
N VAL A 133 7.43 11.45 -0.90
CA VAL A 133 8.76 11.23 -0.36
C VAL A 133 9.66 12.41 -0.68
N LYS A 134 10.73 12.53 0.11
CA LYS A 134 11.85 13.43 -0.15
C LYS A 134 13.14 12.67 0.05
N TRP A 135 14.13 12.97 -0.76
CA TRP A 135 15.49 12.46 -0.57
C TRP A 135 16.10 13.02 0.71
N ASP A 136 16.66 12.12 1.52
CA ASP A 136 17.47 12.40 2.70
C ASP A 136 18.80 11.66 2.54
N GLY A 137 19.72 12.30 1.81
CA GLY A 137 20.93 11.62 1.31
C GLY A 137 20.57 10.59 0.23
N ASP A 138 20.94 9.34 0.47
CA ASP A 138 20.69 8.21 -0.44
C ASP A 138 19.35 7.48 -0.15
N ASP A 139 18.66 7.86 0.93
CA ASP A 139 17.41 7.25 1.35
C ASP A 139 16.20 8.16 1.06
N LEU A 140 15.01 7.56 0.96
CA LEU A 140 13.75 8.28 0.86
C LEU A 140 13.11 8.40 2.24
N ARG A 141 12.75 9.62 2.64
CA ARG A 141 11.91 9.88 3.81
C ARG A 141 10.47 10.11 3.37
N ARG A 142 9.53 9.42 4.03
CA ARG A 142 8.10 9.67 3.83
C ARG A 142 7.70 11.06 4.35
N PHE A 143 6.92 11.75 3.55
CA PHE A 143 6.35 13.07 3.85
C PHE A 143 4.81 13.09 3.78
N GLY A 144 4.17 12.05 3.23
CA GLY A 144 2.72 11.96 3.11
C GLY A 144 2.24 10.82 2.25
N ALA A 145 0.95 10.86 1.92
CA ALA A 145 0.32 9.94 0.98
C ALA A 145 -0.34 10.71 -0.17
N VAL A 146 -0.50 10.04 -1.30
CA VAL A 146 -1.32 10.51 -2.42
C VAL A 146 -2.30 9.41 -2.76
N SER A 147 -3.53 9.81 -3.03
CA SER A 147 -4.51 8.94 -3.65
C SER A 147 -5.06 9.63 -4.87
N PHE A 148 -5.25 8.86 -5.93
CA PHE A 148 -5.89 9.35 -7.13
C PHE A 148 -7.03 8.43 -7.49
N ARG A 149 -8.08 9.03 -8.03
CA ARG A 149 -9.28 8.38 -8.53
C ARG A 149 -9.64 9.05 -9.83
N ASP A 150 -10.30 8.30 -10.69
CA ASP A 150 -10.93 8.81 -11.91
C ASP A 150 -9.91 9.53 -12.84
N VAL A 151 -8.66 9.04 -12.86
CA VAL A 151 -7.60 9.58 -13.72
C VAL A 151 -7.76 9.00 -15.12
N CYS A 152 -8.09 9.83 -16.09
CA CYS A 152 -8.27 9.37 -17.46
C CYS A 152 -6.95 8.85 -18.05
N LYS A 153 -7.06 8.00 -19.07
CA LYS A 153 -5.92 7.39 -19.78
C LYS A 153 -4.85 8.41 -20.21
N GLU A 154 -5.27 9.58 -20.67
CA GLU A 154 -4.33 10.60 -21.13
C GLU A 154 -3.48 11.15 -19.99
N ASP A 155 -4.09 11.52 -18.87
CA ASP A 155 -3.36 12.03 -17.70
C ASP A 155 -2.51 10.93 -17.05
N TRP A 156 -3.00 9.69 -17.06
CA TRP A 156 -2.22 8.53 -16.67
C TRP A 156 -0.96 8.34 -17.53
N ASN A 157 -1.08 8.49 -18.86
CA ASN A 157 0.09 8.40 -19.74
C ASN A 157 1.06 9.57 -19.53
N HIS A 158 0.58 10.78 -19.23
CA HIS A 158 1.45 11.90 -18.84
C HIS A 158 2.20 11.60 -17.53
N PHE A 159 1.51 11.03 -16.53
CA PHE A 159 2.11 10.55 -15.30
C PHE A 159 3.23 9.54 -15.57
N ARG A 160 2.95 8.51 -16.38
CA ARG A 160 3.93 7.45 -16.71
C ARG A 160 5.15 7.99 -17.44
N ARG A 161 4.97 8.94 -18.37
CA ARG A 161 6.08 9.63 -19.03
C ARG A 161 6.95 10.42 -18.04
N ALA A 162 6.32 11.08 -17.07
CA ALA A 162 7.05 11.80 -16.03
C ALA A 162 7.83 10.87 -15.09
N CYS A 163 7.43 9.60 -14.98
CA CYS A 163 8.20 8.53 -14.33
C CYS A 163 9.32 7.93 -15.22
N GLY A 164 9.54 8.45 -16.43
CA GLY A 164 10.59 7.96 -17.34
C GLY A 164 10.17 6.82 -18.28
N GLN A 165 8.89 6.43 -18.33
CA GLN A 165 8.43 5.40 -19.28
C GLN A 165 8.38 5.94 -20.73
N ASN A 166 8.81 5.10 -21.68
CA ASN A 166 8.84 5.42 -23.10
C ASN A 166 7.50 5.10 -23.80
N GLU A 167 7.32 5.57 -25.05
CA GLU A 167 6.07 5.37 -25.81
C GLU A 167 5.70 3.90 -26.07
N GLU A 168 6.69 2.99 -26.08
CA GLU A 168 6.43 1.55 -26.24
C GLU A 168 5.80 0.96 -24.97
N ALA A 169 6.31 1.33 -23.79
CA ALA A 169 5.77 0.90 -22.51
C ALA A 169 4.34 1.40 -22.26
N LEU A 170 3.95 2.55 -22.82
CA LEU A 170 2.61 3.13 -22.65
C LEU A 170 1.47 2.30 -23.26
N ARG A 171 1.78 1.31 -24.11
CA ARG A 171 0.77 0.41 -24.71
C ARG A 171 0.24 -0.63 -23.73
N ASP A 172 1.09 -1.02 -22.77
CA ASP A 172 0.82 -2.06 -21.79
C ASP A 172 0.64 -1.45 -20.39
N ASP A 173 0.40 -2.31 -19.38
CA ASP A 173 0.37 -1.89 -17.98
C ASP A 173 1.74 -1.32 -17.54
N LEU A 174 1.80 -0.76 -16.32
CA LEU A 174 3.06 -0.24 -15.76
C LEU A 174 4.20 -1.27 -15.89
N ASP A 175 5.25 -0.88 -16.60
CA ASP A 175 6.40 -1.75 -16.83
C ASP A 175 7.26 -1.87 -15.56
N ALA A 176 7.21 -3.04 -14.92
CA ALA A 176 8.03 -3.37 -13.75
C ALA A 176 9.55 -3.27 -14.03
N GLY A 177 9.97 -3.28 -15.30
CA GLY A 177 11.35 -3.07 -15.73
C GLY A 177 11.87 -1.65 -15.50
N THR A 178 10.98 -0.66 -15.35
CA THR A 178 11.35 0.74 -15.06
C THR A 178 11.19 1.09 -13.58
N GLU A 179 11.09 0.10 -12.70
CA GLU A 179 11.07 0.32 -11.25
C GLU A 179 12.48 0.54 -10.70
N GLU A 180 12.60 1.48 -9.77
CA GLU A 180 13.83 1.71 -9.03
C GLU A 180 13.76 1.00 -7.67
N GLU A 181 14.86 0.34 -7.27
CA GLU A 181 15.00 -0.17 -5.90
C GLU A 181 15.47 0.96 -4.99
N VAL A 182 14.67 1.28 -3.97
CA VAL A 182 14.90 2.38 -3.05
C VAL A 182 14.69 1.97 -1.60
N TRP A 183 15.35 2.68 -0.70
CA TRP A 183 15.23 2.47 0.74
C TRP A 183 14.36 3.57 1.34
N LEU A 184 13.21 3.19 1.89
CA LEU A 184 12.32 4.09 2.62
C LEU A 184 12.65 4.05 4.12
N ILE A 185 12.76 5.23 4.74
CA ILE A 185 13.05 5.43 6.17
C ILE A 185 11.98 6.23 6.91
#